data_AF-A0ABD5AYX8-F1
#
_entry.id   AF-A0ABD5AYX8-F1
#
_cell.length_a   1.000
_cell.length_b   1.000
_cell.length_c   1.000
_cell.angle_alpha   90.00
_cell.angle_beta   90.00
_cell.angle_gamma   90.00
#
_symmetry.space_group_name_H-M   'P 1'
#
loop_
_entity.id
_entity.type
_entity.pdbx_description
1 polymer ?
#
loop_
_entity_poly.entity_id
_entity_poly.type
_entity_poly.pdbx_seq_one_letter_code
_entity_poly.pdbx_strand_id
1 'polypeptide(L)'
;FSEAVQLDIQVPGAFPKFGTTDGTITKNVVIEKCYFGCSDHSKMKVWNRAIGSHASRYNCYYENIHINQNIFDNLNEYALTPLKSKYTFITKNKFINCNGGIRFLGVKDGKNAADPITGQVMETQAGENFNVIGNTFIGKMKRDAIHIRSYHHVQHQNVFIAANQFEDASQSIHLENINGLTLNQEQTKIKIKSIDVKNISD
;
A
#
# COMPACT_ATOMS: atom_id res chain seq x y z
N PHE A 1 -1.94 -7.33 12.04
CA PHE A 1 -0.92 -6.45 12.64
C PHE A 1 -1.50 -5.07 12.78
N SER A 2 -1.13 -4.33 13.81
CA SER A 2 -1.53 -2.94 13.96
C SER A 2 -0.71 -2.04 13.05
N GLU A 3 -1.38 -1.18 12.31
CA GLU A 3 -0.81 0.04 11.73
C GLU A 3 -0.58 1.09 12.83
N ALA A 4 0.41 1.97 12.66
CA ALA A 4 0.54 3.17 13.50
C ALA A 4 -0.54 4.21 13.17
N VAL A 5 -0.87 4.35 11.88
CA VAL A 5 -2.02 5.11 11.36
C VAL A 5 -2.84 4.17 10.48
N GLN A 6 -4.01 3.79 10.96
CA GLN A 6 -4.94 2.92 10.24
C GLN A 6 -5.94 3.79 9.48
N LEU A 7 -5.98 3.65 8.15
CA LEU A 7 -7.01 4.23 7.30
C LEU A 7 -8.07 3.16 7.07
N ASP A 8 -9.24 3.28 7.70
CA ASP A 8 -10.24 2.20 7.64
C ASP A 8 -11.66 2.64 7.27
N ILE A 9 -12.55 1.67 7.19
CA ILE A 9 -13.98 1.79 6.87
C ILE A 9 -14.82 1.57 8.14
N GLN A 10 -15.96 2.24 8.23
CA GLN A 10 -16.91 2.09 9.35
C GLN A 10 -17.66 0.76 9.30
N VAL A 11 -17.06 -0.30 9.84
CA VAL A 11 -17.65 -1.64 9.93
C VAL A 11 -17.40 -2.27 11.31
N PRO A 12 -18.23 -3.24 11.77
CA PRO A 12 -18.20 -3.72 13.16
C PRO A 12 -16.84 -4.28 13.61
N GLY A 13 -16.05 -4.82 12.68
CA GLY A 13 -14.73 -5.39 12.96
C GLY A 13 -13.56 -4.41 12.88
N ALA A 14 -13.73 -3.21 12.32
CA ALA A 14 -12.65 -2.24 12.09
C ALA A 14 -12.67 -1.10 13.13
N PHE A 15 -13.86 -0.54 13.39
CA PHE A 15 -14.06 0.55 14.35
C PHE A 15 -15.23 0.24 15.32
N PRO A 16 -15.10 -0.78 16.19
CA PRO A 16 -16.22 -1.25 17.03
C PRO A 16 -16.67 -0.25 18.11
N LYS A 17 -15.90 0.81 18.38
CA LYS A 17 -16.12 1.70 19.53
C LYS A 17 -16.85 3.00 19.19
N PHE A 18 -17.01 3.35 17.91
CA PHE A 18 -17.47 4.68 17.50
C PHE A 18 -18.35 4.63 16.25
N GLY A 19 -19.43 5.40 16.25
CA GLY A 19 -20.25 5.66 15.06
C GLY A 19 -21.16 4.51 14.62
N THR A 20 -21.88 4.74 13.53
CA THR A 20 -22.70 3.73 12.86
C THR A 20 -21.82 2.90 11.95
N THR A 21 -22.00 1.58 11.95
CA THR A 21 -21.27 0.68 11.06
C THR A 21 -21.92 0.62 9.68
N ASP A 22 -21.92 1.74 8.98
CA ASP A 22 -22.64 1.96 7.72
C ASP A 22 -21.79 1.75 6.46
N GLY A 23 -20.52 1.36 6.61
CA GLY A 23 -19.60 1.19 5.50
C GLY A 23 -19.03 2.50 4.95
N THR A 24 -19.17 3.62 5.67
CA THR A 24 -18.55 4.89 5.29
C THR A 24 -17.03 4.72 5.13
N ILE A 25 -16.54 5.11 3.94
CA ILE A 25 -15.15 4.92 3.53
C ILE A 25 -14.29 6.15 3.82
N THR A 26 -13.01 5.91 4.13
CA THR A 26 -12.03 6.97 4.30
C THR A 26 -11.62 7.57 2.95
N LYS A 27 -11.68 8.89 2.83
CA LYS A 27 -11.30 9.65 1.63
C LYS A 27 -10.64 10.99 1.97
N ASN A 28 -9.87 11.54 1.04
CA ASN A 28 -9.21 12.85 1.13
C ASN A 28 -8.25 12.95 2.33
N VAL A 29 -7.25 12.07 2.37
CA VAL A 29 -6.29 12.00 3.47
C VAL A 29 -4.92 12.48 3.00
N VAL A 30 -4.29 13.33 3.80
CA VAL A 30 -2.89 13.73 3.62
C VAL A 30 -2.11 13.35 4.87
N ILE A 31 -1.04 12.59 4.70
CA ILE A 31 -0.06 12.29 5.74
C ILE A 31 1.30 12.72 5.20
N GLU A 32 1.84 13.81 5.74
CA GLU A 32 3.09 14.35 5.24
C GLU A 32 4.05 14.82 6.34
N LYS A 33 5.35 14.80 6.01
CA LYS A 33 6.43 15.34 6.84
C LYS A 33 6.47 14.74 8.26
N CYS A 34 6.06 13.49 8.39
CA CYS A 34 6.08 12.74 9.64
C CYS A 34 7.28 11.76 9.69
N TYR A 35 7.65 11.37 10.91
CA TYR A 35 8.62 10.31 11.18
C TYR A 35 7.90 9.11 11.80
N PHE A 36 8.16 7.92 11.27
CA PHE A 36 7.67 6.65 11.78
C PHE A 36 8.86 5.73 12.06
N GLY A 37 9.16 5.47 13.34
CA GLY A 37 10.30 4.66 13.74
C GLY A 37 10.26 4.29 15.22
N CYS A 38 11.42 3.96 15.79
CA CYS A 38 11.58 3.75 17.22
C CYS A 38 11.38 5.06 17.99
N SER A 39 11.01 4.93 19.26
CA SER A 39 11.18 5.99 20.25
C SER A 39 12.41 5.71 21.12
N ASP A 40 12.84 6.69 21.91
CA ASP A 40 13.92 6.51 22.90
C ASP A 40 13.50 5.60 24.08
N HIS A 41 12.21 5.29 24.21
CA HIS A 41 11.72 4.46 25.30
C HIS A 41 11.91 2.96 24.97
N SER A 42 12.68 2.26 25.80
CA SER A 42 13.12 0.86 25.58
C SER A 42 12.00 -0.17 25.33
N LYS A 43 10.78 0.09 25.82
CA LYS A 43 9.61 -0.77 25.60
C LYS A 43 8.85 -0.48 24.29
N MET A 44 9.07 0.68 23.68
CA MET A 44 8.40 1.09 22.45
C MET A 44 9.31 0.78 21.26
N LYS A 45 9.18 -0.45 20.77
CA LYS A 45 9.89 -0.94 19.60
C LYS A 45 9.30 -0.36 18.32
N VAL A 46 10.05 -0.45 17.23
CA VAL A 46 9.57 -0.02 15.90
C VAL A 46 8.23 -0.68 15.56
N TRP A 47 7.37 0.10 14.93
CA TRP A 47 6.14 -0.40 14.32
C TRP A 47 6.40 -1.49 13.29
N ASN A 48 5.45 -2.41 13.13
CA ASN A 48 5.52 -3.37 12.02
C ASN A 48 5.15 -2.67 10.70
N ARG A 49 4.10 -1.84 10.73
CA ARG A 49 3.59 -1.07 9.59
C ARG A 49 3.26 0.35 10.07
N ALA A 50 3.63 1.35 9.27
CA ALA A 50 3.32 2.73 9.58
C ALA A 50 1.87 3.05 9.19
N ILE A 51 1.54 2.94 7.90
CA ILE A 51 0.24 3.36 7.37
C ILE A 51 -0.35 2.25 6.52
N GLY A 52 -1.66 2.02 6.65
CA GLY A 52 -2.36 1.09 5.79
C GLY A 52 -3.77 0.79 6.24
N SER A 53 -4.31 -0.27 5.65
CA SER A 53 -5.60 -0.84 6.00
C SER A 53 -5.57 -2.36 5.89
N HIS A 54 -6.48 -3.02 6.61
CA HIS A 54 -6.73 -4.45 6.47
C HIS A 54 -8.23 -4.80 6.43
N ALA A 55 -9.09 -3.79 6.31
CA ALA A 55 -10.53 -3.96 6.13
C ALA A 55 -11.04 -3.29 4.84
N SER A 56 -12.10 -3.87 4.30
CA SER A 56 -12.70 -3.50 3.01
C SER A 56 -14.14 -4.00 2.95
N ARG A 57 -14.94 -3.42 2.05
CA ARG A 57 -16.28 -3.87 1.66
C ARG A 57 -16.45 -3.81 0.15
N TYR A 58 -17.31 -4.66 -0.41
CA TYR A 58 -17.56 -4.67 -1.84
C TYR A 58 -17.97 -3.27 -2.33
N ASN A 59 -17.36 -2.86 -3.44
CA ASN A 59 -17.57 -1.57 -4.08
C ASN A 59 -17.27 -0.32 -3.21
N CYS A 60 -16.54 -0.46 -2.10
CA CYS A 60 -16.03 0.64 -1.28
C CYS A 60 -14.51 0.75 -1.44
N TYR A 61 -14.01 1.96 -1.76
CA TYR A 61 -12.61 2.21 -2.07
C TYR A 61 -12.05 3.37 -1.25
N TYR A 62 -10.88 3.18 -0.64
CA TYR A 62 -10.14 4.30 -0.07
C TYR A 62 -9.76 5.26 -1.18
N GLU A 63 -10.01 6.56 -1.01
CA GLU A 63 -9.97 7.48 -2.14
C GLU A 63 -9.15 8.75 -1.84
N ASN A 64 -8.35 9.18 -2.81
CA ASN A 64 -7.59 10.43 -2.75
C ASN A 64 -6.68 10.49 -1.50
N ILE A 65 -5.70 9.59 -1.47
CA ILE A 65 -4.78 9.41 -0.33
C ILE A 65 -3.38 9.86 -0.73
N HIS A 66 -2.81 10.80 0.01
CA HIS A 66 -1.49 11.38 -0.22
C HIS A 66 -0.57 11.07 0.96
N ILE A 67 0.51 10.34 0.70
CA ILE A 67 1.56 10.01 1.67
C ILE A 67 2.86 10.61 1.13
N ASN A 68 3.25 11.77 1.67
CA ASN A 68 4.26 12.62 1.06
C ASN A 68 5.38 13.02 2.04
N GLN A 69 6.64 12.96 1.61
CA GLN A 69 7.77 13.50 2.39
C GLN A 69 7.90 12.97 3.83
N ASN A 70 7.48 11.74 4.08
CA ASN A 70 7.65 11.07 5.37
C ASN A 70 8.97 10.28 5.44
N ILE A 71 9.41 9.98 6.66
CA ILE A 71 10.51 9.07 6.94
C ILE A 71 9.94 7.83 7.63
N PHE A 72 10.17 6.66 7.04
CA PHE A 72 9.87 5.36 7.60
C PHE A 72 11.19 4.67 7.94
N ASP A 73 11.40 4.35 9.20
CA ASP A 73 12.70 3.95 9.73
C ASP A 73 12.63 2.63 10.51
N ASN A 74 13.36 1.61 10.03
CA ASN A 74 13.49 0.28 10.63
C ASN A 74 12.17 -0.52 10.80
N LEU A 75 11.15 -0.26 9.98
CA LEU A 75 9.85 -0.95 10.06
C LEU A 75 10.02 -2.46 9.84
N ASN A 76 9.41 -3.29 10.70
CA ASN A 76 9.65 -4.74 10.69
C ASN A 76 8.96 -5.50 9.53
N GLU A 77 7.96 -4.90 8.87
CA GLU A 77 7.23 -5.45 7.74
C GLU A 77 7.24 -4.47 6.56
N TYR A 78 6.30 -4.57 5.61
CA TYR A 78 6.06 -3.48 4.67
C TYR A 78 5.62 -2.23 5.42
N ALA A 79 6.39 -1.15 5.29
CA ALA A 79 6.12 0.13 5.94
C ALA A 79 4.73 0.68 5.57
N LEU A 80 4.33 0.52 4.30
CA LEU A 80 3.01 0.92 3.81
C LEU A 80 2.24 -0.29 3.28
N THR A 81 0.95 -0.39 3.60
CA THR A 81 0.04 -1.33 2.92
C THR A 81 -1.30 -0.67 2.57
N PRO A 82 -1.35 0.14 1.50
CA PRO A 82 -2.61 0.54 0.91
C PRO A 82 -3.36 -0.70 0.39
N LEU A 83 -4.67 -0.72 0.60
CA LEU A 83 -5.54 -1.83 0.24
C LEU A 83 -6.70 -1.26 -0.59
N LYS A 84 -6.95 -1.82 -1.78
CA LYS A 84 -8.10 -1.50 -2.64
C LYS A 84 -8.50 -0.02 -2.62
N SER A 85 -7.59 0.81 -3.08
CA SER A 85 -7.74 2.27 -3.11
C SER A 85 -7.83 2.81 -4.53
N LYS A 86 -8.35 4.03 -4.66
CA LYS A 86 -8.40 4.86 -5.87
C LYS A 86 -7.64 6.16 -5.63
N TYR A 87 -6.86 6.60 -6.60
CA TYR A 87 -6.13 7.88 -6.54
C TYR A 87 -5.22 7.97 -5.31
N THR A 88 -4.22 7.08 -5.25
CA THR A 88 -3.26 7.05 -4.14
C THR A 88 -1.90 7.51 -4.63
N PHE A 89 -1.29 8.44 -3.89
CA PHE A 89 -0.02 9.06 -4.21
C PHE A 89 0.97 8.85 -3.06
N ILE A 90 2.02 8.07 -3.30
CA ILE A 90 3.10 7.84 -2.35
C ILE A 90 4.35 8.48 -2.95
N THR A 91 4.69 9.67 -2.44
CA THR A 91 5.70 10.51 -3.10
C THR A 91 6.77 11.02 -2.15
N LYS A 92 8.02 11.05 -2.63
CA LYS A 92 9.15 11.70 -1.95
C LYS A 92 9.39 11.24 -0.50
N ASN A 93 8.99 10.02 -0.15
CA ASN A 93 9.24 9.45 1.17
C ASN A 93 10.62 8.77 1.21
N LYS A 94 11.17 8.62 2.41
CA LYS A 94 12.39 7.84 2.66
C LYS A 94 12.03 6.58 3.45
N PHE A 95 12.46 5.43 2.95
CA PHE A 95 12.33 4.13 3.61
C PHE A 95 13.73 3.67 4.03
N ILE A 96 14.06 3.83 5.30
CA ILE A 96 15.40 3.60 5.85
C ILE A 96 15.40 2.28 6.60
N ASN A 97 16.22 1.32 6.15
CA ASN A 97 16.41 0.00 6.78
C ASN A 97 15.10 -0.75 7.09
N CYS A 98 14.05 -0.49 6.32
CA CYS A 98 12.77 -1.16 6.48
C CYS A 98 12.83 -2.57 5.89
N ASN A 99 12.11 -3.51 6.48
CA ASN A 99 12.09 -4.89 5.98
C ASN A 99 11.43 -4.99 4.59
N GLY A 100 10.46 -4.12 4.30
CA GLY A 100 9.89 -3.85 2.97
C GLY A 100 9.32 -2.43 2.91
N GLY A 101 9.17 -1.91 1.69
CA GLY A 101 8.73 -0.53 1.48
C GLY A 101 7.21 -0.40 1.39
N ILE A 102 6.70 -0.54 0.18
CA ILE A 102 5.31 -0.28 -0.17
C ILE A 102 4.66 -1.58 -0.65
N ARG A 103 3.50 -1.93 -0.11
CA ARG A 103 2.69 -3.06 -0.59
C ARG A 103 1.27 -2.65 -0.95
N PHE A 104 0.95 -2.54 -2.23
CA PHE A 104 -0.41 -2.28 -2.68
C PHE A 104 -1.13 -3.58 -2.99
N LEU A 105 -2.30 -3.78 -2.36
CA LEU A 105 -3.08 -5.01 -2.49
C LEU A 105 -4.48 -4.75 -3.04
N GLY A 106 -4.94 -5.65 -3.91
CA GLY A 106 -6.36 -5.92 -4.10
C GLY A 106 -6.94 -6.64 -2.87
N VAL A 107 -8.26 -6.82 -2.86
CA VAL A 107 -8.95 -7.57 -1.80
C VAL A 107 -9.17 -8.99 -2.26
N LYS A 108 -8.61 -9.94 -1.51
CA LYS A 108 -8.91 -11.37 -1.68
C LYS A 108 -10.30 -11.70 -1.13
N ASP A 109 -10.77 -12.91 -1.42
CA ASP A 109 -12.02 -13.50 -0.95
C ASP A 109 -12.26 -13.41 0.58
N GLY A 110 -13.52 -13.60 0.97
CA GLY A 110 -13.94 -13.70 2.37
C GLY A 110 -14.47 -12.40 2.98
N LYS A 111 -14.28 -12.21 4.29
CA LYS A 111 -14.95 -11.15 5.09
C LYS A 111 -14.71 -9.72 4.62
N ASN A 112 -13.63 -9.47 3.88
CA ASN A 112 -13.26 -8.15 3.36
C ASN A 112 -13.86 -7.85 1.98
N ALA A 113 -14.52 -8.84 1.36
CA ALA A 113 -15.22 -8.73 0.10
C ALA A 113 -16.75 -8.75 0.29
N ALA A 114 -17.26 -8.72 1.52
CA ALA A 114 -18.70 -8.70 1.78
C ALA A 114 -19.34 -7.38 1.32
N ASP A 115 -20.53 -7.48 0.73
CA ASP A 115 -21.40 -6.35 0.46
C ASP A 115 -21.90 -5.73 1.78
N PRO A 116 -21.80 -4.40 1.95
CA PRO A 116 -22.17 -3.76 3.21
C PRO A 116 -23.68 -3.79 3.51
N ILE A 117 -24.53 -3.98 2.51
CA ILE A 117 -26.00 -4.01 2.62
C ILE A 117 -26.48 -5.43 2.83
N THR A 118 -26.06 -6.37 1.98
CA THR A 118 -26.57 -7.75 2.01
C THR A 118 -25.74 -8.69 2.88
N GLY A 119 -24.50 -8.31 3.22
CA GLY A 119 -23.54 -9.18 3.90
C GLY A 119 -22.99 -10.31 3.03
N GLN A 120 -23.44 -10.44 1.78
CA GLN A 120 -23.01 -11.48 0.86
C GLN A 120 -21.53 -11.28 0.51
N VAL A 121 -20.74 -12.36 0.57
CA VAL A 121 -19.34 -12.34 0.13
C VAL A 121 -19.32 -12.23 -1.39
N MET A 122 -18.72 -11.14 -1.89
CA MET A 122 -18.57 -10.86 -3.32
C MET A 122 -17.16 -11.24 -3.80
N GLU A 123 -16.94 -11.10 -5.10
CA GLU A 123 -15.69 -11.44 -5.75
C GLU A 123 -14.55 -10.44 -5.44
N THR A 124 -13.33 -10.84 -5.81
CA THR A 124 -12.10 -10.02 -5.71
C THR A 124 -12.29 -8.66 -6.38
N GLN A 125 -11.76 -7.61 -5.75
CA GLN A 125 -11.69 -6.27 -6.34
C GLN A 125 -10.28 -5.69 -6.21
N ALA A 126 -9.81 -5.07 -7.29
CA ALA A 126 -8.55 -4.34 -7.33
C ALA A 126 -8.78 -2.83 -7.24
N GLY A 127 -7.75 -2.09 -6.87
CA GLY A 127 -7.74 -0.63 -6.87
C GLY A 127 -7.30 -0.01 -8.20
N GLU A 128 -7.23 1.32 -8.24
CA GLU A 128 -7.01 2.11 -9.45
C GLU A 128 -6.15 3.37 -9.18
N ASN A 129 -5.38 3.82 -10.17
CA ASN A 129 -4.60 5.06 -10.14
C ASN A 129 -3.68 5.13 -8.90
N PHE A 130 -2.70 4.23 -8.90
CA PHE A 130 -1.73 4.08 -7.82
C PHE A 130 -0.35 4.60 -8.25
N ASN A 131 0.16 5.59 -7.54
CA ASN A 131 1.33 6.38 -7.94
C ASN A 131 2.45 6.26 -6.90
N VAL A 132 3.63 5.79 -7.31
CA VAL A 132 4.83 5.67 -6.47
C VAL A 132 5.96 6.46 -7.11
N ILE A 133 6.21 7.68 -6.63
CA ILE A 133 7.03 8.67 -7.34
C ILE A 133 8.11 9.26 -6.44
N GLY A 134 9.37 9.19 -6.87
CA GLY A 134 10.45 9.94 -6.23
C GLY A 134 10.79 9.50 -4.81
N ASN A 135 10.44 8.28 -4.40
CA ASN A 135 10.79 7.77 -3.07
C ASN A 135 12.21 7.22 -3.05
N THR A 136 12.86 7.25 -1.88
CA THR A 136 14.22 6.70 -1.69
C THR A 136 14.16 5.50 -0.74
N PHE A 137 14.72 4.36 -1.16
CA PHE A 137 14.82 3.13 -0.38
C PHE A 137 16.29 2.89 -0.01
N ILE A 138 16.58 2.96 1.30
CA ILE A 138 17.94 2.95 1.86
C ILE A 138 18.14 1.68 2.68
N GLY A 139 19.26 0.99 2.44
CA GLY A 139 19.66 -0.21 3.16
C GLY A 139 18.97 -1.50 2.66
N LYS A 140 19.36 -2.62 3.28
CA LYS A 140 18.90 -3.95 2.86
C LYS A 140 17.41 -4.15 3.14
N MET A 141 16.71 -4.80 2.21
CA MET A 141 15.33 -5.25 2.40
C MET A 141 15.24 -6.76 2.22
N LYS A 142 14.49 -7.45 3.08
CA LYS A 142 14.20 -8.89 2.90
C LYS A 142 12.96 -9.11 2.05
N ARG A 143 12.09 -8.10 1.98
CA ARG A 143 10.89 -8.05 1.13
C ARG A 143 11.11 -7.03 0.01
N ASP A 144 10.17 -6.98 -0.93
CA ASP A 144 10.25 -6.01 -2.02
C ASP A 144 10.21 -4.57 -1.48
N ALA A 145 10.90 -3.67 -2.17
CA ALA A 145 10.78 -2.24 -1.93
C ALA A 145 9.41 -1.73 -2.42
N ILE A 146 8.92 -2.26 -3.54
CA ILE A 146 7.57 -2.02 -4.06
C ILE A 146 6.93 -3.36 -4.44
N HIS A 147 5.81 -3.69 -3.82
CA HIS A 147 5.05 -4.91 -4.07
C HIS A 147 3.61 -4.55 -4.44
N ILE A 148 3.21 -4.79 -5.69
CA ILE A 148 1.86 -4.54 -6.17
C ILE A 148 1.25 -5.87 -6.59
N ARG A 149 0.09 -6.19 -6.02
CA ARG A 149 -0.57 -7.48 -6.27
C ARG A 149 -2.08 -7.40 -6.11
N SER A 150 -2.80 -7.95 -7.09
CA SER A 150 -4.18 -8.37 -6.94
C SER A 150 -4.33 -9.90 -7.10
N TYR A 151 -5.55 -10.42 -7.08
CA TYR A 151 -5.85 -11.86 -7.02
C TYR A 151 -6.85 -12.28 -8.11
N HIS A 152 -6.96 -13.59 -8.37
CA HIS A 152 -7.96 -14.18 -9.27
C HIS A 152 -8.06 -13.49 -10.66
N HIS A 153 -6.92 -13.06 -11.23
CA HIS A 153 -6.83 -12.32 -12.50
C HIS A 153 -7.58 -10.98 -12.55
N VAL A 154 -8.09 -10.49 -11.42
CA VAL A 154 -8.66 -9.13 -11.31
C VAL A 154 -7.51 -8.15 -11.23
N GLN A 155 -7.42 -7.21 -12.17
CA GLN A 155 -6.24 -6.36 -12.33
C GLN A 155 -6.42 -4.98 -11.69
N HIS A 156 -5.37 -4.48 -11.04
CA HIS A 156 -5.26 -3.06 -10.73
C HIS A 156 -5.23 -2.25 -12.01
N GLN A 157 -5.90 -1.10 -12.03
CA GLN A 157 -5.92 -0.22 -13.20
C GLN A 157 -4.99 0.97 -12.98
N ASN A 158 -4.18 1.34 -13.98
CA ASN A 158 -3.37 2.56 -13.99
C ASN A 158 -2.40 2.64 -12.79
N VAL A 159 -1.26 1.98 -12.91
CA VAL A 159 -0.17 2.04 -11.94
C VAL A 159 0.98 2.86 -12.53
N PHE A 160 1.44 3.87 -11.81
CA PHE A 160 2.52 4.75 -12.23
C PHE A 160 3.68 4.68 -11.23
N ILE A 161 4.84 4.20 -11.68
CA ILE A 161 6.07 4.11 -10.88
C ILE A 161 7.14 4.90 -11.60
N ALA A 162 7.67 5.94 -10.95
CA ALA A 162 8.67 6.79 -11.58
C ALA A 162 9.71 7.35 -10.60
N ALA A 163 10.94 7.46 -11.08
CA ALA A 163 12.03 8.20 -10.43
C ALA A 163 12.30 7.79 -8.96
N ASN A 164 12.03 6.54 -8.58
CA ASN A 164 12.38 6.05 -7.25
C ASN A 164 13.87 5.68 -7.20
N GLN A 165 14.49 5.81 -6.04
CA GLN A 165 15.91 5.55 -5.82
C GLN A 165 16.07 4.30 -4.94
N PHE A 166 16.95 3.40 -5.36
CA PHE A 166 17.22 2.13 -4.70
C PHE A 166 18.73 2.03 -4.45
N GLU A 167 19.14 1.91 -3.19
CA GLU A 167 20.55 1.99 -2.78
C GLU A 167 21.19 0.62 -2.49
N ASP A 168 20.42 -0.47 -2.49
CA ASP A 168 20.94 -1.80 -2.16
C ASP A 168 20.41 -2.89 -3.12
N ALA A 169 21.28 -3.82 -3.50
CA ALA A 169 20.99 -4.89 -4.48
C ALA A 169 19.97 -5.94 -4.00
N SER A 170 19.62 -5.96 -2.71
CA SER A 170 18.54 -6.79 -2.16
C SER A 170 17.15 -6.25 -2.47
N GLN A 171 17.05 -4.97 -2.83
CA GLN A 171 15.77 -4.33 -3.13
C GLN A 171 15.20 -4.85 -4.45
N SER A 172 13.88 -4.89 -4.54
CA SER A 172 13.16 -5.38 -5.72
C SER A 172 11.79 -4.73 -5.88
N ILE A 173 11.25 -4.85 -7.09
CA ILE A 173 9.87 -4.50 -7.45
C ILE A 173 9.13 -5.77 -7.89
N HIS A 174 7.99 -6.06 -7.28
CA HIS A 174 7.06 -7.11 -7.70
C HIS A 174 5.77 -6.48 -8.23
N LEU A 175 5.38 -6.86 -9.43
CA LEU A 175 4.23 -6.34 -10.16
C LEU A 175 3.34 -7.51 -10.59
N GLU A 176 2.13 -7.60 -10.04
CA GLU A 176 1.22 -8.71 -10.32
C GLU A 176 -0.22 -8.24 -10.51
N ASN A 177 -0.86 -8.72 -11.60
CA ASN A 177 -2.25 -8.42 -11.97
C ASN A 177 -2.47 -6.90 -12.12
N ILE A 178 -1.87 -6.31 -13.15
CA ILE A 178 -1.94 -4.87 -13.46
C ILE A 178 -2.35 -4.67 -14.92
N ASN A 179 -3.25 -3.72 -15.17
CA ASN A 179 -3.61 -3.25 -16.49
C ASN A 179 -3.35 -1.73 -16.56
N GLY A 180 -2.50 -1.30 -17.48
CA GLY A 180 -2.05 0.10 -17.57
C GLY A 180 -0.92 0.36 -16.59
N LEU A 181 0.28 -0.15 -16.87
CA LEU A 181 1.48 0.16 -16.10
C LEU A 181 2.28 1.23 -16.85
N THR A 182 2.71 2.27 -16.13
CA THR A 182 3.79 3.15 -16.58
C THR A 182 4.97 2.97 -15.63
N LEU A 183 6.10 2.53 -16.16
CA LEU A 183 7.29 2.17 -15.39
C LEU A 183 8.51 2.99 -15.86
N ASN A 184 8.59 4.23 -15.40
CA ASN A 184 9.73 5.10 -15.68
C ASN A 184 10.81 4.96 -14.58
N GLN A 185 11.48 3.82 -14.59
CA GLN A 185 12.48 3.44 -13.59
C GLN A 185 13.75 2.92 -14.26
N GLU A 186 14.92 3.32 -13.76
CA GLU A 186 16.20 2.79 -14.24
C GLU A 186 16.33 1.30 -13.87
N GLN A 187 15.98 0.41 -14.81
CA GLN A 187 15.88 -1.03 -14.58
C GLN A 187 17.23 -1.70 -14.24
N THR A 188 18.35 -1.12 -14.68
CA THR A 188 19.70 -1.65 -14.39
C THR A 188 20.05 -1.60 -12.90
N LYS A 189 19.34 -0.80 -12.10
CA LYS A 189 19.59 -0.63 -10.66
C LYS A 189 18.69 -1.49 -9.77
N ILE A 190 17.69 -2.18 -10.33
CA ILE A 190 16.68 -2.85 -9.51
C ILE A 190 16.13 -4.12 -10.16
N LYS A 191 15.92 -5.17 -9.36
CA LYS A 191 15.28 -6.40 -9.83
C LYS A 191 13.78 -6.19 -9.95
N ILE A 192 13.21 -6.49 -11.11
CA ILE A 192 11.78 -6.34 -11.37
C ILE A 192 11.19 -7.68 -11.77
N LYS A 193 10.12 -8.09 -11.08
CA LYS A 193 9.34 -9.29 -11.38
C LYS A 193 7.93 -8.88 -11.78
N SER A 194 7.48 -9.35 -12.95
CA SER A 194 6.16 -9.03 -13.50
C SER A 194 5.36 -10.31 -13.78
N ILE A 195 4.09 -10.33 -13.37
CA ILE A 195 3.12 -11.43 -13.59
C ILE A 195 1.77 -10.82 -14.01
N ASP A 196 1.24 -11.21 -15.18
CA ASP A 196 -0.05 -10.72 -15.68
C ASP A 196 -0.17 -9.18 -15.66
N VAL A 197 0.84 -8.54 -16.27
CA VAL A 197 0.90 -7.09 -16.47
C VAL A 197 0.59 -6.78 -17.92
N LYS A 198 -0.40 -5.91 -18.17
CA LYS A 198 -0.90 -5.54 -19.50
C LYS A 198 -0.77 -4.03 -19.73
N ASN A 199 -0.70 -3.62 -20.99
CA ASN A 199 -0.65 -2.21 -21.42
C ASN A 199 0.46 -1.43 -20.71
N ILE A 200 1.71 -1.85 -20.96
CA ILE A 200 2.90 -1.24 -20.37
C ILE A 200 3.35 -0.06 -21.23
N SER A 201 3.70 1.04 -20.58
CA SER A 201 4.33 2.23 -21.17
C SER A 201 5.62 2.53 -20.41
N ASP A 202 6.63 2.99 -21.15
CA ASP A 202 7.94 3.39 -20.64
C ASP A 202 8.06 4.92 -20.59
#